data_AF-A0A1I9GBY2-F1
#
_entry.id   AF-A0A1I9GBY2-F1
#
_cell.length_a   1.000
_cell.length_b   1.000
_cell.length_c   1.000
_cell.angle_alpha   90.00
_cell.angle_beta   90.00
_cell.angle_gamma   90.00
#
_symmetry.space_group_name_H-M   'P 1'
#
loop_
_entity.id
_entity.type
_entity.pdbx_description
1 polymer ?
#
loop_
_entity_poly.entity_id
_entity_poly.type
_entity_poly.pdbx_seq_one_letter_code
_entity_poly.pdbx_strand_id
1 'polypeptide(L)'
;PESYREDYVTTEHVLPSKKRALWRDIASAAESGWDFSSRWFADQKTMETCETSNIAPVDLNAFMCWNMAILSHIHGHLGNLTRRNELNKERSMFIDTFTDVFYDKTEKAWYDVNIRTGKRNYEAYPSIAIPLFAECYRRLDTRMMTDVLNTLQRSGLLNFPFGIPV
;
A
#
# COMPACT_ATOMS: atom_id res chain seq x y z
N PRO A 1 -22.73 -14.75 1.18
CA PRO A 1 -21.70 -13.71 1.37
C PRO A 1 -22.38 -12.36 1.63
N GLU A 2 -21.70 -11.45 2.32
CA GLU A 2 -22.25 -10.18 2.80
C GLU A 2 -22.69 -9.20 1.69
N SER A 3 -22.06 -9.25 0.50
CA SER A 3 -22.32 -8.31 -0.62
C SER A 3 -22.58 -8.99 -1.98
N TYR A 4 -23.13 -10.22 -1.96
CA TYR A 4 -23.27 -11.05 -3.17
C TYR A 4 -24.05 -10.39 -4.32
N ARG A 5 -25.10 -9.62 -4.00
CA ARG A 5 -25.96 -9.00 -5.01
C ARG A 5 -25.21 -7.91 -5.76
N GLU A 6 -24.50 -7.07 -5.03
CA GLU A 6 -23.71 -5.95 -5.53
C GLU A 6 -22.58 -6.47 -6.43
N ASP A 7 -21.84 -7.48 -5.97
CA ASP A 7 -20.77 -8.12 -6.75
C ASP A 7 -21.30 -8.76 -8.05
N TYR A 8 -22.49 -9.37 -8.00
CA TYR A 8 -23.12 -9.95 -9.18
C TYR A 8 -23.48 -8.86 -10.19
N VAL A 9 -24.10 -7.77 -9.74
CA VAL A 9 -24.52 -6.64 -10.59
C VAL A 9 -23.31 -5.93 -11.21
N THR A 10 -22.25 -5.66 -10.45
CA THR A 10 -21.02 -5.03 -10.97
C THR A 10 -20.39 -5.85 -12.11
N THR A 11 -20.54 -7.18 -12.07
CA THR A 11 -20.00 -8.05 -13.12
C THR A 11 -21.00 -8.37 -14.23
N GLU A 12 -22.22 -7.82 -14.22
CA GLU A 12 -23.29 -8.20 -15.15
C GLU A 12 -22.89 -7.97 -16.61
N HIS A 13 -22.31 -6.80 -16.89
CA HIS A 13 -21.87 -6.38 -18.23
C HIS A 13 -20.44 -6.81 -18.59
N VAL A 14 -19.77 -7.55 -17.71
CA VAL A 14 -18.40 -8.03 -17.93
C VAL A 14 -18.42 -9.37 -18.68
N LEU A 15 -17.45 -9.57 -19.58
CA LEU A 15 -17.30 -10.84 -20.30
C LEU A 15 -17.22 -12.03 -19.32
N PRO A 16 -17.92 -13.15 -19.56
CA PRO A 16 -17.93 -14.31 -18.66
C PRO A 16 -16.55 -14.82 -18.25
N SER A 17 -15.57 -14.77 -19.16
CA SER A 17 -14.18 -15.17 -18.90
C SER A 17 -13.44 -14.27 -17.92
N LYS A 18 -13.87 -13.01 -17.75
CA LYS A 18 -13.24 -12.02 -16.86
C LYS A 18 -13.92 -11.90 -15.50
N LYS A 19 -15.18 -12.35 -15.36
CA LYS A 19 -15.95 -12.21 -14.10
C LYS A 19 -15.24 -12.78 -12.89
N ARG A 20 -14.63 -13.97 -13.03
CA ARG A 20 -13.89 -14.61 -11.92
C ARG A 20 -12.69 -13.79 -11.45
N ALA A 21 -11.94 -13.20 -12.37
CA ALA A 21 -10.82 -12.34 -12.01
C ALA A 21 -11.32 -11.09 -11.30
N LEU A 22 -12.38 -10.46 -11.81
CA LEU A 22 -12.96 -9.27 -11.20
C LEU A 22 -13.53 -9.55 -9.80
N TRP A 23 -14.22 -10.67 -9.56
CA TRP A 23 -14.66 -11.05 -8.21
C TRP A 23 -13.49 -11.23 -7.24
N ARG A 24 -12.38 -11.79 -7.71
CA ARG A 24 -11.16 -11.90 -6.89
C ARG A 24 -10.62 -10.50 -6.56
N ASP A 25 -10.56 -9.59 -7.52
CA ASP A 25 -10.04 -8.23 -7.29
C ASP A 25 -10.95 -7.41 -6.38
N ILE A 26 -12.27 -7.60 -6.48
CA ILE A 26 -13.27 -7.04 -5.56
C ILE A 26 -13.05 -7.56 -4.14
N ALA A 27 -12.92 -8.88 -3.97
CA ALA A 27 -12.65 -9.47 -2.65
C ALA A 27 -11.32 -8.99 -2.06
N SER A 28 -10.27 -8.91 -2.87
CA SER A 28 -8.96 -8.39 -2.42
C SER A 28 -8.99 -6.90 -2.09
N ALA A 29 -9.86 -6.09 -2.75
CA ALA A 29 -10.06 -4.70 -2.35
C ALA A 29 -10.70 -4.62 -0.95
N ALA A 30 -11.67 -5.48 -0.64
CA ALA A 30 -12.21 -5.59 0.72
C ALA A 30 -11.15 -6.04 1.74
N GLU A 31 -10.31 -7.01 1.41
CA GLU A 31 -9.19 -7.45 2.27
C GLU A 31 -8.17 -6.32 2.53
N SER A 32 -8.04 -5.36 1.61
CA SER A 32 -7.16 -4.20 1.78
C SER A 32 -7.69 -3.19 2.81
N GLY A 33 -8.99 -3.22 3.12
CA GLY A 33 -9.68 -2.21 3.93
C GLY A 33 -10.06 -0.93 3.18
N TRP A 34 -9.96 -0.92 1.85
CA TRP A 34 -10.30 0.20 0.96
C TRP A 34 -11.35 -0.23 -0.09
N ASP A 35 -12.50 -0.75 0.34
CA ASP A 35 -13.64 -1.14 -0.49
C ASP A 35 -14.69 0.00 -0.64
N PHE A 36 -14.86 0.63 -1.80
CA PHE A 36 -13.94 0.63 -2.94
C PHE A 36 -13.32 2.01 -3.13
N SER A 37 -12.08 2.00 -3.61
CA SER A 37 -11.30 3.19 -3.92
C SER A 37 -10.84 3.16 -5.37
N SER A 38 -10.79 4.33 -6.01
CA SER A 38 -10.15 4.55 -7.32
C SER A 38 -8.69 4.07 -7.35
N ARG A 39 -8.07 3.91 -6.17
CA ARG A 39 -6.74 3.33 -5.97
C ARG A 39 -6.55 1.98 -6.66
N TRP A 40 -7.62 1.18 -6.75
CA TRP A 40 -7.57 -0.18 -7.29
C TRP A 40 -8.03 -0.29 -8.75
N PHE A 41 -8.54 0.78 -9.35
CA PHE A 41 -9.15 0.75 -10.68
C PHE A 41 -8.11 1.13 -11.74
N ALA A 42 -8.04 0.36 -12.84
CA ALA A 42 -7.06 0.60 -13.90
C ALA A 42 -7.22 1.99 -14.55
N ASP A 43 -8.45 2.51 -14.61
CA ASP A 43 -8.77 3.85 -15.12
C ASP A 43 -9.07 4.88 -14.03
N GLN A 44 -8.88 4.51 -12.76
CA GLN A 44 -9.16 5.30 -11.56
C GLN A 44 -10.62 5.77 -11.42
N LYS A 45 -11.56 5.17 -12.16
CA LYS A 45 -12.95 5.64 -12.27
C LYS A 45 -13.99 4.55 -12.19
N THR A 46 -13.77 3.43 -12.86
CA THR A 46 -14.78 2.38 -13.07
C THR A 46 -14.42 1.11 -12.32
N MET A 47 -15.38 0.61 -11.56
CA MET A 47 -15.19 -0.56 -10.69
C MET A 47 -14.96 -1.84 -11.50
N GLU A 48 -15.48 -1.93 -12.72
CA GLU A 48 -15.27 -3.06 -13.63
C GLU A 48 -13.82 -3.17 -14.10
N THR A 49 -13.02 -2.12 -13.90
CA THR A 49 -11.58 -2.12 -14.17
C THR A 49 -10.73 -2.37 -12.94
N CYS A 50 -11.34 -2.79 -11.82
CA CYS A 50 -10.62 -3.18 -10.61
C CYS A 50 -9.56 -4.24 -10.92
N GLU A 51 -8.33 -3.99 -10.47
CA GLU A 51 -7.19 -4.86 -10.67
C GLU A 51 -6.31 -4.96 -9.41
N THR A 52 -6.94 -4.96 -8.22
CA THR A 52 -6.27 -4.98 -6.91
C THR A 52 -5.13 -5.99 -6.83
N SER A 53 -5.32 -7.21 -7.35
CA SER A 53 -4.30 -8.27 -7.31
C SER A 53 -3.05 -8.00 -8.16
N ASN A 54 -3.11 -7.02 -9.08
CA ASN A 54 -1.96 -6.57 -9.86
C ASN A 54 -1.21 -5.38 -9.22
N ILE A 55 -1.66 -4.91 -8.06
CA ILE A 55 -1.08 -3.74 -7.39
C ILE A 55 -0.35 -4.22 -6.14
N ALA A 56 0.93 -3.85 -6.01
CA ALA A 56 1.67 -3.96 -4.77
C ALA A 56 1.35 -2.72 -3.92
N PRO A 57 0.61 -2.86 -2.80
CA PRO A 57 0.21 -1.71 -2.00
C PRO A 57 1.37 -1.27 -1.09
N VAL A 58 1.66 0.02 -1.09
CA VAL A 58 2.74 0.61 -0.29
C VAL A 58 2.52 0.42 1.21
N ASP A 59 1.28 0.57 1.66
CA ASP A 59 0.84 0.46 3.05
C ASP A 59 0.94 -0.98 3.57
N LEU A 60 0.43 -1.96 2.81
CA LEU A 60 0.58 -3.38 3.18
C LEU A 60 2.06 -3.76 3.35
N ASN A 61 2.91 -3.38 2.40
CA ASN A 61 4.33 -3.68 2.46
C ASN A 61 5.04 -2.94 3.62
N ALA A 62 4.60 -1.73 3.96
CA ALA A 62 5.08 -1.03 5.13
C ALA A 62 4.66 -1.74 6.44
N PHE A 63 3.44 -2.28 6.53
CA PHE A 63 3.01 -3.07 7.67
C PHE A 63 3.79 -4.39 7.80
N MET A 64 4.14 -5.05 6.69
CA MET A 64 5.01 -6.25 6.73
C MET A 64 6.39 -5.92 7.32
N CYS A 65 6.96 -4.78 6.94
CA CYS A 65 8.21 -4.26 7.49
C CYS A 65 8.12 -3.94 8.99
N TRP A 66 6.97 -3.44 9.44
CA TRP A 66 6.71 -3.21 10.86
C TRP A 66 6.55 -4.53 11.64
N ASN A 67 5.85 -5.52 11.06
CA ASN A 67 5.72 -6.86 11.64
C ASN A 67 7.09 -7.52 11.86
N MET A 68 8.04 -7.38 10.92
CA MET A 68 9.42 -7.86 11.11
C MET A 68 10.09 -7.22 12.34
N ALA A 69 9.86 -5.92 12.58
CA ALA A 69 10.39 -5.23 13.76
C ALA A 69 9.77 -5.75 15.06
N ILE A 70 8.45 -5.95 15.07
CA ILE A 70 7.71 -6.49 16.22
C ILE A 70 8.19 -7.90 16.54
N LEU A 71 8.30 -8.79 15.55
CA LEU A 71 8.78 -10.15 15.73
C LEU A 71 10.22 -10.17 16.26
N SER A 72 11.10 -9.34 15.70
CA SER A 72 12.48 -9.21 16.18
C SER A 72 12.50 -8.78 17.66
N HIS A 73 11.72 -7.77 18.02
CA HIS A 73 11.61 -7.29 19.39
C HIS A 73 11.14 -8.38 20.36
N ILE A 74 10.09 -9.13 20.01
CA ILE A 74 9.55 -10.24 20.82
C ILE A 74 10.60 -11.35 20.99
N HIS A 75 11.26 -11.79 19.90
CA HIS A 75 12.32 -12.80 19.99
C HIS A 75 13.48 -12.34 20.87
N GLY A 76 13.83 -11.05 20.83
CA GLY A 76 14.83 -10.46 21.72
C GLY A 76 14.44 -10.55 23.19
N HIS A 77 13.18 -10.26 23.53
CA HIS A 77 12.65 -10.34 24.90
C HIS A 77 12.60 -11.77 25.42
N LEU A 78 12.35 -12.74 24.54
CA LEU A 78 12.37 -14.17 24.87
C LEU A 78 13.79 -14.77 24.93
N GLY A 79 14.84 -13.96 24.74
CA GLY A 79 16.24 -14.42 24.76
C GLY A 79 16.71 -15.10 23.47
N ASN A 80 15.87 -15.20 22.43
CA ASN A 80 16.26 -15.76 21.13
C ASN A 80 16.96 -14.70 20.27
N LEU A 81 18.21 -14.39 20.64
CA LEU A 81 19.02 -13.37 19.98
C LEU A 81 19.38 -13.73 18.53
N THR A 82 19.51 -15.02 18.22
CA THR A 82 19.78 -15.50 16.86
C THR A 82 18.64 -15.10 15.92
N ARG A 83 17.39 -15.45 16.26
CA ARG A 83 16.24 -15.13 15.40
C ARG A 83 15.98 -13.62 15.33
N ARG A 84 16.18 -12.90 16.44
CA ARG A 84 16.13 -11.43 16.44
C ARG A 84 17.10 -10.83 15.41
N ASN A 85 18.35 -11.30 15.40
CA ASN A 85 19.38 -10.77 14.51
C ASN A 85 19.10 -11.13 13.03
N GLU A 86 18.59 -12.32 12.76
CA GLU A 86 18.11 -12.73 11.42
C GLU A 86 16.99 -11.81 10.92
N LEU A 87 15.93 -11.62 11.73
CA LEU A 87 14.81 -10.74 11.38
C LEU A 87 15.24 -9.29 11.16
N ASN A 88 16.18 -8.78 11.97
CA ASN A 88 16.75 -7.44 11.76
C ASN A 88 17.49 -7.33 10.43
N LYS A 89 18.23 -8.38 10.04
CA LYS A 89 18.93 -8.43 8.75
C LYS A 89 17.94 -8.50 7.59
N GLU A 90 16.94 -9.39 7.68
CA GLU A 90 15.85 -9.53 6.71
C GLU A 90 15.12 -8.19 6.52
N ARG A 91 14.74 -7.53 7.63
CA ARG A 91 14.10 -6.21 7.61
C ARG A 91 14.98 -5.14 6.98
N SER A 92 16.28 -5.13 7.27
CA SER A 92 17.19 -4.15 6.67
C SER A 92 17.24 -4.30 5.15
N MET A 93 17.31 -5.53 4.64
CA MET A 93 17.25 -5.78 3.18
C MET A 93 15.89 -5.40 2.61
N PHE A 94 14.80 -5.69 3.35
CA PHE A 94 13.46 -5.32 2.95
C PHE A 94 13.30 -3.80 2.82
N ILE A 95 13.80 -2.99 3.77
CA ILE A 95 13.73 -1.52 3.71
C ILE A 95 14.44 -0.98 2.46
N ASP A 96 15.58 -1.57 2.10
CA ASP A 96 16.32 -1.16 0.91
C ASP A 96 15.50 -1.45 -0.36
N THR A 97 14.97 -2.67 -0.50
CA THR A 97 14.08 -3.03 -1.61
C THR A 97 12.79 -2.21 -1.63
N PHE A 98 12.17 -1.98 -0.47
CA PHE A 98 10.97 -1.18 -0.31
C PHE A 98 11.20 0.25 -0.81
N THR A 99 12.34 0.84 -0.46
CA THR A 99 12.72 2.18 -0.92
C THR A 99 12.90 2.20 -2.43
N ASP A 100 13.60 1.23 -3.01
CA ASP A 100 13.84 1.17 -4.45
C ASP A 100 12.55 0.96 -5.28
N VAL A 101 11.61 0.16 -4.75
CA VAL A 101 10.35 -0.16 -5.43
C VAL A 101 9.35 1.00 -5.29
N PHE A 102 9.09 1.46 -4.08
CA PHE A 102 7.94 2.34 -3.81
C PHE A 102 8.30 3.82 -3.77
N TYR A 103 9.52 4.21 -3.37
CA TYR A 103 9.87 5.62 -3.22
C TYR A 103 10.21 6.27 -4.57
N ASP A 104 9.50 7.34 -4.92
CA ASP A 104 9.87 8.17 -6.05
C ASP A 104 10.67 9.39 -5.60
N LYS A 105 11.91 9.49 -6.08
CA LYS A 105 12.84 10.57 -5.69
C LYS A 105 12.45 11.93 -6.27
N THR A 106 11.65 11.97 -7.33
CA THR A 106 11.16 13.20 -7.96
C THR A 106 9.90 13.67 -7.27
N GLU A 107 8.94 12.75 -7.08
CA GLU A 107 7.64 13.08 -6.44
C GLU A 107 7.70 13.14 -4.91
N LYS A 108 8.81 12.69 -4.31
CA LYS A 108 9.12 12.84 -2.88
C LYS A 108 8.14 12.11 -1.95
N ALA A 109 7.64 10.96 -2.37
CA ALA A 109 6.78 10.09 -1.55
C ALA A 109 6.85 8.63 -2.03
N TRP A 110 6.17 7.74 -1.30
CA TRP A 110 6.01 6.34 -1.70
C TRP A 110 4.66 6.12 -2.39
N TYR A 111 4.64 5.30 -3.43
CA TYR A 111 3.46 5.07 -4.25
C TYR A 111 3.27 3.59 -4.55
N ASP A 112 2.03 3.16 -4.69
CA ASP A 112 1.72 1.80 -5.12
C ASP A 112 2.31 1.51 -6.51
N VAL A 113 2.69 0.25 -6.73
CA VAL A 113 3.29 -0.20 -8.00
C VAL A 113 2.40 -1.27 -8.61
N ASN A 114 1.99 -1.08 -9.86
CA ASN A 114 1.36 -2.14 -10.63
C ASN A 114 2.44 -3.14 -11.07
N ILE A 115 2.42 -4.36 -10.53
CA ILE A 115 3.49 -5.36 -10.72
C ILE A 115 3.57 -5.89 -12.16
N ARG A 116 2.49 -5.79 -12.93
CA ARG A 116 2.45 -6.21 -14.34
C ARG A 116 3.13 -5.19 -15.25
N THR A 117 2.96 -3.90 -14.96
CA THR A 117 3.43 -2.81 -15.83
C THR A 117 4.66 -2.09 -15.31
N GLY A 118 5.00 -2.27 -14.03
CA GLY A 118 6.03 -1.51 -13.33
C GLY A 118 5.67 -0.03 -13.11
N LYS A 119 4.45 0.40 -13.45
CA LYS A 119 4.01 1.78 -13.30
C LYS A 119 3.57 2.07 -11.87
N ARG A 120 3.91 3.27 -11.39
CA ARG A 120 3.41 3.80 -10.12
C ARG A 120 2.07 4.50 -10.29
N ASN A 121 1.23 4.42 -9.28
CA ASN A 121 0.01 5.23 -9.17
C ASN A 121 0.35 6.52 -8.40
N TYR A 122 0.37 7.66 -9.10
CA TYR A 122 0.72 8.96 -8.51
C TYR A 122 -0.49 9.75 -7.98
N GLU A 123 -1.68 9.15 -8.00
CA GLU A 123 -2.85 9.74 -7.36
C GLU A 123 -2.64 9.89 -5.84
N ALA A 124 -3.24 10.93 -5.28
CA ALA A 124 -3.00 11.31 -3.90
C ALA A 124 -3.87 10.49 -2.95
N TYR A 125 -3.27 9.47 -2.33
CA TYR A 125 -3.89 8.69 -1.25
C TYR A 125 -3.16 8.88 0.09
N PRO A 126 -3.86 8.84 1.23
CA PRO A 126 -3.23 8.83 2.55
C PRO A 126 -2.15 7.74 2.74
N SER A 127 -2.25 6.64 1.97
CA SER A 127 -1.30 5.52 2.01
C SER A 127 0.16 5.92 1.78
N ILE A 128 0.42 7.02 1.05
CA ILE A 128 1.77 7.52 0.79
C ILE A 128 2.53 7.89 2.07
N ALA A 129 1.82 8.14 3.18
CA ALA A 129 2.41 8.51 4.46
C ALA A 129 2.58 7.33 5.43
N ILE A 130 1.95 6.18 5.15
CA ILE A 130 2.00 5.00 6.02
C ILE A 130 3.43 4.48 6.28
N PRO A 131 4.39 4.55 5.34
CA PRO A 131 5.77 4.17 5.63
C PRO A 131 6.44 4.99 6.76
N LEU A 132 6.00 6.24 7.00
CA LEU A 132 6.46 7.03 8.14
C LEU A 132 5.97 6.43 9.46
N PHE A 133 4.69 6.06 9.53
CA PHE A 133 4.09 5.42 10.71
C PHE A 133 4.70 4.05 11.01
N ALA A 134 4.86 3.23 9.98
CA ALA A 134 5.47 1.90 10.10
C ALA A 134 7.00 1.94 10.29
N GLU A 135 7.59 3.13 10.19
CA GLU A 135 9.04 3.37 10.19
C GLU A 135 9.80 2.47 9.21
N CYS A 136 9.21 2.24 8.03
CA CYS A 136 9.78 1.42 6.97
C CYS A 136 10.59 2.27 5.98
N TYR A 137 11.62 2.91 6.52
CA TYR A 137 12.58 3.70 5.77
C TYR A 137 13.89 3.77 6.57
N ARG A 138 14.98 4.19 5.94
CA ARG A 138 16.23 4.39 6.66
C ARG A 138 16.09 5.60 7.58
N ARG A 139 15.97 5.37 8.90
CA ARG A 139 15.73 6.43 9.91
C ARG A 139 16.77 7.56 9.94
N LEU A 140 17.97 7.36 9.39
CA LEU A 140 18.98 8.42 9.23
C LEU A 140 18.59 9.45 8.15
N ASP A 141 17.61 9.13 7.31
CA ASP A 141 17.07 10.05 6.31
C ASP A 141 15.93 10.88 6.91
N THR A 142 16.31 11.90 7.68
CA THR A 142 15.35 12.84 8.26
C THR A 142 14.65 13.72 7.22
N ARG A 143 15.08 13.68 5.96
CA ARG A 143 14.50 14.50 4.88
C ARG A 143 13.22 13.87 4.34
N MET A 144 13.11 12.54 4.35
CA MET A 144 11.93 11.83 3.85
C MET A 144 10.62 12.26 4.54
N MET A 145 10.66 12.54 5.83
CA MET A 145 9.47 13.05 6.54
C MET A 145 9.03 14.41 5.99
N THR A 146 9.97 15.33 5.81
CA THR A 146 9.71 16.67 5.25
C THR A 146 9.25 16.59 3.80
N ASP A 147 9.88 15.72 3.01
CA ASP A 147 9.54 15.43 1.62
C ASP A 147 8.08 14.99 1.49
N VAL A 148 7.66 13.99 2.27
CA VAL A 148 6.28 13.48 2.25
C VAL A 148 5.28 14.50 2.77
N LEU A 149 5.61 15.26 3.82
CA LEU A 149 4.75 16.34 4.31
C LEU A 149 4.51 17.38 3.22
N ASN A 150 5.55 17.80 2.51
CA ASN A 150 5.43 18.75 1.40
C ASN A 150 4.59 18.17 0.25
N THR A 151 4.72 16.87 -0.03
CA THR A 151 3.91 16.20 -1.05
C THR A 151 2.44 16.12 -0.65
N LEU A 152 2.12 15.82 0.61
CA LEU A 152 0.74 15.85 1.13
C LEU A 152 0.12 17.26 1.09
N GLN A 153 0.91 18.30 1.36
CA GLN A 153 0.46 19.69 1.23
C GLN A 153 0.18 20.06 -0.22
N ARG A 154 1.11 19.73 -1.13
CA ARG A 154 1.01 20.07 -2.56
C ARG A 154 -0.08 19.28 -3.28
N SER A 155 -0.41 18.08 -2.83
CA SER A 155 -1.54 17.31 -3.34
C SER A 155 -2.90 17.83 -2.87
N GLY A 156 -2.92 18.71 -1.86
CA GLY A 156 -4.14 19.25 -1.27
C GLY A 156 -4.83 18.33 -0.27
N LEU A 157 -4.28 17.15 0.03
CA LEU A 157 -4.84 16.20 1.01
C LEU A 157 -4.99 16.80 2.42
N LEU A 158 -4.19 17.80 2.77
CA LEU A 158 -4.26 18.50 4.06
C LEU A 158 -5.18 19.73 4.07
N ASN A 159 -5.78 20.10 2.94
CA ASN A 159 -6.61 21.31 2.83
C ASN A 159 -8.05 21.11 3.32
N PHE A 160 -8.40 19.88 3.72
CA PHE A 160 -9.75 19.53 4.15
C PHE A 160 -9.92 19.86 5.65
N PRO A 161 -10.90 20.73 6.02
CA PRO A 161 -11.00 21.27 7.38
C PRO A 161 -11.33 20.23 8.46
N PHE A 162 -11.81 19.05 8.06
CA PHE A 162 -12.23 17.97 8.96
C PHE A 162 -11.31 16.74 8.90
N GLY A 163 -10.08 16.91 8.39
CA GLY A 163 -9.10 15.83 8.25
C GLY A 163 -8.94 15.35 6.81
N ILE A 164 -8.09 14.34 6.62
CA ILE A 164 -7.72 13.83 5.30
C ILE A 164 -8.88 13.01 4.71
N PRO A 165 -9.30 13.24 3.45
CA PRO A 165 -10.33 12.43 2.82
C PRO A 165 -9.85 10.99 2.63
N VAL A 166 -10.75 10.04 2.90
CA VAL A 166 -10.56 8.59 2.70
C VAL A 166 -11.41 8.09 1.55
#